data_AF-A0A960CTL2-F1
#
_entry.id   AF-A0A960CTL2-F1
#
_cell.length_a   1.000
_cell.length_b   1.000
_cell.length_c   1.000
_cell.angle_alpha   90.00
_cell.angle_beta   90.00
_cell.angle_gamma   90.00
#
_symmetry.space_group_name_H-M   'P 1'
#
loop_
_entity.id
_entity.type
_entity.pdbx_description
1 polymer ?
#
loop_
_entity_poly.entity_id
_entity_poly.type
_entity_poly.pdbx_seq_one_letter_code
_entity_poly.pdbx_strand_id
1 'polypeptide(L)' 'MGNICRECETGTAHCHGTLIRHALRRSECTEDGCSGPELVMHGLVIDCDTVGCDCCQQSERRLAV' A
#
# COMPACT_ATOMS: atom_id res chain seq x y z
N MET A 1 11.88 9.18 -5.80
CA MET A 1 12.31 8.27 -6.90
C MET A 1 11.70 8.79 -8.21
N GLY A 2 12.33 8.56 -9.36
CA GLY A 2 12.15 9.32 -10.61
C GLY A 2 10.71 9.46 -11.14
N ASN A 3 10.35 10.70 -11.46
CA ASN A 3 9.11 11.15 -12.11
C ASN A 3 9.03 10.82 -13.63
N ILE A 4 9.72 9.77 -14.06
CA ILE A 4 9.74 9.29 -15.45
C ILE A 4 8.92 8.00 -15.51
N CYS A 5 7.61 8.15 -15.47
CA CYS A 5 6.64 7.08 -15.61
C CYS A 5 5.60 7.46 -16.66
N ARG A 6 5.02 6.48 -17.36
CA ARG A 6 4.07 6.74 -18.44
C ARG A 6 2.85 7.52 -17.95
N GLU A 7 2.36 7.19 -16.77
CA GLU A 7 1.22 7.83 -16.11
C GLU A 7 1.51 9.28 -15.73
N CYS A 8 2.76 9.59 -15.41
CA CYS A 8 3.27 10.93 -15.12
C CYS A 8 3.22 11.78 -16.40
N GLU A 9 3.66 11.21 -17.54
CA GLU A 9 3.64 11.88 -18.84
C GLU A 9 2.23 12.19 -19.32
N THR A 10 1.25 11.35 -18.97
CA THR A 10 -0.17 11.57 -19.30
C THR A 10 -0.91 12.41 -18.27
N GLY A 11 -0.24 12.90 -17.21
CA GLY A 11 -0.85 13.71 -16.16
C GLY A 11 -1.86 12.96 -15.28
N THR A 12 -1.77 11.64 -15.22
CA THR A 12 -2.66 10.81 -14.40
C THR A 12 -2.31 10.97 -12.92
N ALA A 13 -3.30 11.20 -12.07
CA ALA A 13 -3.10 11.28 -10.63
C ALA A 13 -2.84 9.88 -10.03
N HIS A 14 -1.61 9.61 -9.61
CA HIS A 14 -1.20 8.33 -9.04
C HIS A 14 -0.03 8.51 -8.04
N CYS A 15 0.29 7.45 -7.31
CA CYS A 15 1.42 7.38 -6.40
C CYS A 15 2.41 6.29 -6.86
N HIS A 16 3.70 6.55 -6.67
CA HIS A 16 4.79 5.60 -6.97
C HIS A 16 5.12 4.67 -5.81
N GLY A 17 4.56 4.94 -4.63
CA GLY A 17 4.72 4.08 -3.47
C GLY A 17 4.00 2.76 -3.65
N THR A 18 4.45 1.76 -2.89
CA THR A 18 3.73 0.51 -2.75
C THR A 18 2.69 0.68 -1.65
N LEU A 19 1.43 0.33 -1.95
CA LEU A 19 0.38 0.29 -0.95
C LEU A 19 0.39 -1.06 -0.23
N ILE A 20 0.64 -1.06 1.07
CA ILE A 20 0.55 -2.22 1.95
C ILE A 20 -0.83 -2.25 2.57
N ARG A 21 -1.61 -3.30 2.26
CA ARG A 21 -2.90 -3.57 2.89
C ARG A 21 -2.68 -4.33 4.18
N HIS A 22 -2.90 -3.64 5.29
CA HIS A 22 -2.80 -4.22 6.62
C HIS A 22 -4.08 -4.98 6.97
N ALA A 23 -3.93 -6.17 7.58
CA ALA A 23 -5.07 -6.97 8.00
C ALA A 23 -5.84 -6.33 9.17
N LEU A 24 -5.13 -5.61 10.05
CA LEU A 24 -5.69 -5.04 11.30
C LEU A 24 -5.48 -3.53 11.45
N ARG A 25 -4.90 -2.87 10.45
CA ARG A 25 -4.62 -1.42 10.46
C ARG A 25 -5.08 -0.81 9.14
N ARG A 26 -5.06 0.53 9.07
CA ARG A 26 -5.28 1.23 7.80
C ARG A 26 -4.18 0.90 6.81
N SER A 27 -4.50 0.99 5.53
CA SER A 27 -3.51 0.80 4.46
C SER A 27 -2.40 1.84 4.58
N GLU A 28 -1.17 1.42 4.29
CA GLU A 28 0.04 2.23 4.42
C GLU A 28 0.72 2.34 3.07
N CYS A 29 1.12 3.54 2.66
CA CYS A 29 1.91 3.74 1.46
C CYS A 29 3.38 3.91 1.84
N THR A 30 4.30 3.26 1.13
CA THR A 30 5.75 3.37 1.38
C THR A 30 6.37 4.68 0.91
N GLU A 31 5.63 5.52 0.17
CA GLU A 31 6.13 6.82 -0.32
C GLU A 31 5.82 7.92 0.70
N ASP A 32 6.86 8.65 1.08
CA ASP A 32 6.74 9.82 1.96
C ASP A 32 5.87 10.90 1.31
N GLY A 33 4.87 11.38 2.05
CA GLY A 33 3.97 12.43 1.59
C GLY A 33 2.75 11.94 0.80
N CYS A 34 2.49 10.63 0.73
CA CYS A 34 1.21 10.13 0.23
C CYS A 34 0.06 10.59 1.15
N SER A 35 -0.75 11.54 0.68
CA SER A 35 -1.82 12.19 1.45
C SER A 35 -3.12 11.37 1.55
N GLY A 36 -3.14 10.14 1.02
CA GLY A 36 -4.31 9.28 1.07
C GLY A 36 -4.04 7.90 0.49
N PRO A 37 -3.44 6.97 1.25
CA PRO A 37 -3.12 5.63 0.77
C PRO A 37 -4.33 4.88 0.18
N GLU A 38 -5.52 5.14 0.71
CA GLU A 38 -6.77 4.51 0.28
C GLU A 38 -7.52 5.32 -0.81
N LEU A 39 -7.06 6.53 -1.12
CA LEU A 39 -7.73 7.47 -2.04
C LEU A 39 -6.94 7.70 -3.34
N VAL A 40 -5.62 7.52 -3.30
CA VAL A 40 -4.74 7.69 -4.46
C VAL A 40 -4.57 6.37 -5.20
N MET A 41 -4.45 6.42 -6.53
CA MET A 41 -4.16 5.23 -7.32
C MET A 41 -2.71 4.78 -7.10
N HIS A 42 -2.54 3.57 -6.59
CA HIS A 42 -1.25 2.92 -6.42
C HIS A 42 -1.10 1.84 -7.48
N GLY A 43 0.00 1.88 -8.25
CA GLY A 43 0.26 0.88 -9.29
C GLY A 43 0.60 -0.50 -8.71
N LEU A 44 1.13 -0.53 -7.49
CA LEU A 44 1.44 -1.75 -6.77
C LEU A 44 0.75 -1.76 -5.40
N VAL A 45 -0.05 -2.80 -5.18
CA VAL A 45 -0.72 -3.07 -3.92
C VAL A 45 -0.34 -4.48 -3.48
N ILE A 46 0.15 -4.61 -2.24
CA ILE A 46 0.51 -5.89 -1.64
C ILE A 46 -0.17 -6.04 -0.28
N ASP A 47 -0.37 -7.28 0.14
CA ASP A 47 -0.86 -7.58 1.48
C ASP A 47 0.29 -7.56 2.50
N CYS A 48 -0.05 -7.26 3.75
CA CYS A 48 0.93 -7.16 4.84
C CYS A 48 1.62 -8.49 5.18
N ASP A 49 1.08 -9.62 4.72
CA ASP A 49 1.69 -10.95 4.82
C ASP A 49 2.99 -11.05 4.00
N THR A 50 3.00 -10.45 2.81
CA THR A 50 4.12 -10.41 1.87
C THR A 50 5.29 -9.63 2.46
N VAL A 51 4.99 -8.64 3.31
CA VAL A 51 5.97 -7.83 4.05
C VAL A 51 6.42 -8.53 5.34
N GLY A 52 5.64 -9.50 5.85
CA GLY A 52 5.89 -10.15 7.14
C GLY A 52 5.49 -9.30 8.35
N CYS A 53 4.44 -8.48 8.21
CA CYS A 53 3.96 -7.64 9.31
C CYS A 53 3.30 -8.46 10.43
N ASP A 54 3.52 -8.09 11.68
CA ASP A 54 2.91 -8.77 12.84
C ASP A 54 1.36 -8.79 12.82
N CYS A 55 0.75 -7.81 12.13
CA CYS A 55 -0.70 -7.74 12.00
C CYS A 55 -1.31 -8.89 11.19
N CYS A 56 -0.58 -9.54 10.27
CA CYS A 56 -1.09 -10.73 9.56
C CYS A 56 -1.23 -11.91 10.53
N GLN A 57 -0.20 -12.17 11.35
CA GLN A 57 -0.17 -13.27 12.32
C GLN A 57 -1.27 -13.14 13.38
N GLN A 58 -1.54 -11.90 13.83
CA GLN A 58 -2.63 -11.63 14.75
C GLN A 58 -4.01 -11.91 14.13
N SER A 59 -4.18 -11.60 12.84
CA SER A 59 -5.45 -11.85 12.13
C SER A 59 -5.73 -13.33 11.97
N GLU A 60 -4.74 -14.13 11.57
CA GLU A 60 -4.87 -15.59 11.45
C GLU A 60 -5.24 -16.25 12.78
N ARG A 61 -4.63 -15.78 13.88
CA ARG A 61 -4.95 -16.24 15.24
C ARG A 61 -6.40 -15.95 15.64
N ARG A 62 -7.00 -14.88 15.11
CA ARG A 62 -8.42 -14.55 15.31
C ARG A 62 -9.35 -15.42 14.47
N LEU A 63 -8.94 -15.88 13.30
CA LEU A 63 -9.74 -16.82 12.49
C LEU A 63 -9.74 -18.25 13.05
N ALA A 64 -8.75 -18.60 13.88
CA ALA A 64 -8.59 -19.94 14.44
C ALA A 64 -9.42 -20.21 15.73
N VAL A 65 -10.35 -19.32 16.10
CA VAL A 65 -11.19 -19.41 17.32
C VAL A 65 -12.61 -19.87 17.02
#